data_AF-A0A6G1VSK2-F1
#
_entry.id   AF-A0A6G1VSK2-F1
#
_cell.length_a   1.000
_cell.length_b   1.000
_cell.length_c   1.000
_cell.angle_alpha   90.00
_cell.angle_beta   90.00
_cell.angle_gamma   90.00
#
_symmetry.space_group_name_H-M   'P 1'
#
loop_
_entity.id
_entity.type
_entity.pdbx_description
1 polymer ?
#
loop_
_entity_poly.entity_id
_entity_poly.type
_entity_poly.pdbx_seq_one_letter_code
_entity_poly.pdbx_strand_id
1 'polypeptide(L)'
;MGQEIKFDTQDYKSVGVYDRWEHSPFRTGELAGNCEVVDNPDLTNNPNKKVLGFQRSRLASNIFGARIDLKKPIALGPSGKVVHVLINRPMEGRVMLVGLGKRRDRAGQSQEVEQFWIKSTTPVPAGQWADAVFPIKSAEGVDIYSLVVVPHAESPHEMKEDALVYIDDINIHLTNAPRITLLKSEGTAKKKAHSEFVSVTEANRNGMVTAADGTTLNNHKVAYGKPFKVKMVPAPGFTYGDFTITHGDQTESLKKTDIAKDGTYTIPAKWMDGNVTIECIFISTSK
;
A
#
# COMPACT_ATOMS: atom_id res chain seq x y z
N MET A 1 19.35 -10.51 12.30
CA MET A 1 19.31 -9.04 12.52
C MET A 1 18.51 -8.42 11.38
N GLY A 2 17.56 -7.55 11.71
CA GLY A 2 16.82 -6.78 10.70
C GLY A 2 17.67 -5.66 10.11
N GLN A 3 17.24 -5.10 8.99
CA GLN A 3 17.79 -3.86 8.44
C GLN A 3 16.88 -2.72 8.86
N GLU A 4 17.46 -1.61 9.29
CA GLU A 4 16.75 -0.40 9.70
C GLU A 4 17.25 0.77 8.86
N ILE A 5 16.34 1.64 8.44
CA ILE A 5 16.65 2.86 7.70
C ILE A 5 15.99 4.00 8.45
N LYS A 6 16.81 4.81 9.09
CA LYS A 6 16.43 6.06 9.75
C LYS A 6 16.91 7.24 8.93
N PHE A 7 16.40 8.43 9.23
CA PHE A 7 16.84 9.67 8.59
C PHE A 7 17.64 10.59 9.53
N ASP A 8 17.63 10.32 10.84
CA ASP A 8 18.57 10.90 11.83
C ASP A 8 20.00 10.42 11.62
N THR A 9 20.14 9.20 11.11
CA THR A 9 21.38 8.58 10.67
C THR A 9 21.28 8.41 9.15
N GLN A 10 22.33 8.69 8.40
CA GLN A 10 22.30 8.51 6.95
C GLN A 10 22.40 7.02 6.58
N ASP A 11 21.41 6.19 6.95
CA ASP A 11 21.42 4.73 6.72
C ASP A 11 20.97 4.33 5.30
N TYR A 12 20.57 5.33 4.52
CA TYR A 12 20.25 5.25 3.10
C TYR A 12 21.39 5.81 2.24
N LYS A 13 21.37 5.48 0.94
CA LYS A 13 22.33 5.98 -0.04
C LYS A 13 21.90 7.35 -0.60
N SER A 14 20.64 7.44 -1.02
CA SER A 14 20.03 8.63 -1.60
C SER A 14 18.51 8.58 -1.43
N VAL A 15 17.87 9.75 -1.51
CA VAL A 15 16.42 9.90 -1.56
C VAL A 15 16.03 10.68 -2.81
N GLY A 16 14.79 10.51 -3.25
CA GLY A 16 14.23 11.20 -4.40
C GLY A 16 12.78 10.82 -4.62
N VAL A 17 12.27 11.07 -5.81
CA VAL A 17 10.92 10.65 -6.20
C VAL A 17 10.97 9.51 -7.20
N TYR A 18 9.92 8.71 -7.24
CA TYR A 18 9.69 7.73 -8.29
C TYR A 18 8.23 7.83 -8.73
N ASP A 19 8.04 7.90 -10.04
CA ASP A 19 6.74 7.67 -10.67
C ASP A 19 6.88 6.48 -11.61
N ARG A 20 5.89 5.59 -11.63
CA ARG A 20 5.84 4.53 -12.65
C ARG A 20 5.45 5.07 -14.01
N TRP A 21 4.59 6.08 -14.07
CA TRP A 21 4.06 6.55 -15.34
C TRP A 21 5.18 7.13 -16.20
N GLU A 22 5.48 6.48 -17.33
CA GLU A 22 6.68 6.78 -18.10
C GLU A 22 6.76 8.21 -18.61
N HIS A 23 5.59 8.80 -18.92
CA HIS A 23 5.43 10.18 -19.36
C HIS A 23 5.12 11.16 -18.23
N SER A 24 5.23 10.73 -16.97
CA SER A 24 5.07 11.62 -15.83
C SER A 24 6.02 12.80 -15.94
N PRO A 25 5.58 14.04 -15.63
CA PRO A 25 6.46 15.21 -15.63
C PRO A 25 7.66 15.03 -14.69
N PHE A 26 7.52 14.17 -13.67
CA PHE A 26 8.59 13.82 -12.75
C PHE A 26 9.64 12.86 -13.34
N ARG A 27 9.26 12.03 -14.33
CA ARG A 27 10.20 11.16 -15.04
C ARG A 27 10.85 11.83 -16.23
N THR A 28 10.12 12.70 -16.93
CA THR A 28 10.63 13.44 -18.08
C THR A 28 11.55 14.60 -17.66
N GLY A 29 11.57 14.94 -16.37
CA GLY A 29 12.38 16.03 -15.82
C GLY A 29 11.76 17.41 -15.97
N GLU A 30 10.50 17.48 -16.43
CA GLU A 30 9.73 18.73 -16.47
C GLU A 30 9.46 19.26 -15.05
N LEU A 31 9.30 18.35 -14.08
CA LEU A 31 9.22 18.64 -12.65
C LEU A 31 10.24 17.77 -11.89
N ALA A 32 10.92 18.34 -10.88
CA ALA A 32 11.94 17.61 -10.12
C ALA A 32 11.37 16.67 -9.05
N GLY A 33 10.22 17.02 -8.47
CA GLY A 33 9.63 16.34 -7.31
C GLY A 33 10.36 16.66 -6.01
N ASN A 34 9.60 16.95 -4.95
CA ASN A 34 10.17 17.31 -3.65
C ASN A 34 10.27 16.09 -2.74
N CYS A 35 11.50 15.70 -2.40
CA CYS A 35 11.79 14.64 -1.45
C CYS A 35 13.14 14.89 -0.77
N GLU A 36 13.13 15.19 0.52
CA GLU A 36 14.33 15.61 1.25
C GLU A 36 14.23 15.26 2.73
N VAL A 37 15.37 15.17 3.40
CA VAL A 37 15.39 14.98 4.85
C VAL A 37 15.18 16.32 5.55
N VAL A 38 14.14 16.40 6.37
CA VAL A 38 13.67 17.60 7.07
C VAL A 38 13.62 17.37 8.58
N ASP A 39 13.42 18.45 9.34
CA ASP A 39 13.08 18.32 10.76
C ASP A 39 11.72 17.63 10.93
N ASN A 40 11.62 16.75 11.93
CA ASN A 40 10.38 16.07 12.27
C ASN A 40 9.36 17.10 12.80
N PRO A 41 8.23 17.31 12.12
CA PRO A 41 7.23 18.28 12.55
C PRO A 41 6.40 17.80 13.74
N ASP A 42 6.41 16.50 14.05
CA ASP A 42 5.59 15.89 15.09
C ASP A 42 6.39 14.81 15.82
N LEU A 43 6.80 15.12 17.06
CA LEU A 43 7.57 14.18 17.89
C LEU A 43 6.69 13.19 18.66
N THR A 44 5.37 13.26 18.47
CA THR A 44 4.42 12.38 19.15
C THR A 44 4.46 10.99 18.52
N ASN A 45 4.80 9.95 19.29
CA ASN A 45 5.00 8.58 18.81
C ASN A 45 6.15 8.37 17.80
N ASN A 46 6.86 9.43 17.40
CA ASN A 46 8.13 9.34 16.67
C ASN A 46 9.16 10.33 17.27
N PRO A 47 10.06 9.89 18.16
CA PRO A 47 11.02 10.78 18.82
C PRO A 47 12.21 11.20 17.93
N ASN A 48 12.33 10.65 16.73
CA ASN A 48 13.42 10.98 15.80
C ASN A 48 13.31 12.43 15.36
N LYS A 49 14.45 13.11 15.19
CA LYS A 49 14.49 14.55 14.90
C LYS A 49 14.46 14.87 13.43
N LYS A 50 14.89 13.93 12.59
CA LYS A 50 14.92 14.03 11.14
C LYS A 50 14.08 12.92 10.52
N VAL A 51 13.31 13.30 9.52
CA VAL A 51 12.41 12.43 8.77
C VAL A 51 12.52 12.72 7.29
N LEU A 52 12.07 11.81 6.44
CA LEU A 52 11.94 12.06 5.01
C LEU A 52 10.65 12.82 4.73
N GLY A 53 10.75 14.09 4.35
CA GLY A 53 9.66 14.85 3.78
C GLY A 53 9.47 14.51 2.30
N PHE A 54 8.23 14.34 1.87
CA PHE A 54 7.87 14.04 0.49
C PHE A 54 6.58 14.77 0.11
N GLN A 55 6.59 15.41 -1.06
CA GLN A 55 5.39 16.01 -1.64
C GLN A 55 4.69 15.00 -2.57
N ARG A 56 3.55 14.47 -2.14
CA ARG A 56 2.64 13.74 -3.03
C ARG A 56 1.99 14.75 -3.98
N SER A 57 2.31 14.66 -5.27
CA SER A 57 1.77 15.61 -6.27
C SER A 57 0.48 15.12 -6.92
N ARG A 58 -0.50 16.02 -7.14
CA ARG A 58 -1.71 15.76 -7.94
C ARG A 58 -1.42 15.53 -9.42
N LEU A 59 -0.24 15.94 -9.91
CA LEU A 59 0.17 15.81 -11.32
C LEU A 59 0.85 14.47 -11.63
N ALA A 60 1.10 13.66 -10.60
CA ALA A 60 1.79 12.39 -10.71
C ALA A 60 0.79 11.21 -10.75
N SER A 61 1.25 10.03 -11.17
CA SER A 61 0.38 8.84 -11.20
C SER A 61 -0.04 8.38 -9.80
N ASN A 62 -0.90 7.36 -9.73
CA ASN A 62 -1.24 6.69 -8.47
C ASN A 62 -0.06 5.89 -7.86
N ILE A 63 1.07 5.80 -8.56
CA ILE A 63 2.29 5.11 -8.09
C ILE A 63 3.45 6.09 -8.12
N PHE A 64 3.18 7.27 -7.57
CA PHE A 64 4.15 8.28 -7.27
C PHE A 64 4.48 8.25 -5.78
N GLY A 65 5.75 8.07 -5.45
CA GLY A 65 6.18 7.90 -4.07
C GLY A 65 7.60 8.39 -3.80
N ALA A 66 7.93 8.43 -2.52
CA ALA A 66 9.27 8.71 -2.03
C ALA A 66 10.16 7.50 -2.32
N ARG A 67 11.21 7.70 -3.11
CA ARG A 67 12.23 6.71 -3.41
C ARG A 67 13.35 6.80 -2.38
N ILE A 68 13.74 5.66 -1.83
CA ILE A 68 14.86 5.51 -0.90
C ILE A 68 15.80 4.46 -1.48
N ASP A 69 16.99 4.88 -1.91
CA ASP A 69 18.04 3.97 -2.34
C ASP A 69 18.79 3.43 -1.13
N LEU A 70 19.00 2.12 -1.08
CA LEU A 70 19.55 1.43 0.07
C LEU A 70 21.08 1.33 -0.02
N LYS A 71 21.78 1.53 1.11
CA LYS A 71 23.22 1.24 1.20
C LYS A 71 23.54 -0.24 1.03
N LYS A 72 22.66 -1.09 1.56
CA LYS A 72 22.73 -2.55 1.49
C LYS A 72 21.43 -3.06 0.87
N PRO A 73 21.48 -3.83 -0.22
CA PRO A 73 20.29 -4.41 -0.81
C PRO A 73 19.59 -5.39 0.15
N ILE A 74 18.27 -5.45 0.07
CA ILE A 74 17.48 -6.44 0.79
C ILE A 74 17.45 -7.72 -0.04
N ALA A 75 18.13 -8.76 0.43
CA ALA A 75 18.01 -10.10 -0.12
C ALA A 75 16.60 -10.66 0.14
N LEU A 76 15.85 -10.94 -0.91
CA LEU A 76 14.47 -11.40 -0.85
C LEU A 76 14.31 -12.75 -1.57
N GLY A 77 13.42 -13.57 -1.04
CA GLY A 77 13.10 -14.90 -1.55
C GLY A 77 11.71 -15.33 -1.12
N PRO A 78 11.32 -16.59 -1.37
CA PRO A 78 9.98 -17.10 -1.10
C PRO A 78 9.60 -17.09 0.38
N SER A 79 10.59 -17.17 1.29
CA SER A 79 10.36 -17.05 2.74
C SER A 79 9.80 -15.69 3.16
N GLY A 80 9.99 -14.68 2.32
CA GLY A 80 9.55 -13.31 2.56
C GLY A 80 10.24 -12.62 3.74
N LYS A 81 9.83 -11.37 3.93
CA LYS A 81 10.17 -10.49 5.05
C LYS A 81 8.96 -9.58 5.32
N VAL A 82 9.02 -8.84 6.41
CA VAL A 82 8.06 -7.80 6.74
C VAL A 82 8.80 -6.47 6.77
N VAL A 83 8.22 -5.48 6.09
CA VAL A 83 8.66 -4.09 6.17
C VAL A 83 7.64 -3.30 6.96
N HIS A 84 8.12 -2.58 7.95
CA HIS A 84 7.36 -1.59 8.69
C HIS A 84 7.86 -0.21 8.28
N VAL A 85 6.94 0.71 8.02
CA VAL A 85 7.25 2.09 7.64
C VAL A 85 6.45 3.01 8.54
N LEU A 86 7.12 3.85 9.32
CA LEU A 86 6.43 4.90 10.05
C LEU A 86 6.10 6.02 9.08
N ILE A 87 4.84 6.46 9.06
CA ILE A 87 4.37 7.48 8.12
C ILE A 87 3.37 8.41 8.81
N ASN A 88 3.48 9.71 8.52
CA ASN A 88 2.51 10.74 8.90
C ASN A 88 2.09 11.52 7.66
N ARG A 89 0.79 11.57 7.39
CA ARG A 89 0.25 12.08 6.13
C ARG A 89 -1.17 12.64 6.33
N PRO A 90 -1.62 13.65 5.56
CA PRO A 90 -2.94 14.27 5.75
C PRO A 90 -4.15 13.47 5.24
N MET A 91 -3.95 12.26 4.70
CA MET A 91 -5.02 11.44 4.11
C MET A 91 -5.03 10.02 4.69
N GLU A 92 -6.20 9.40 4.76
CA GLU A 92 -6.36 8.01 5.20
C GLU A 92 -6.37 7.03 4.00
N GLY A 93 -6.32 5.73 4.28
CA GLY A 93 -6.35 4.67 3.25
C GLY A 93 -5.10 3.79 3.27
N ARG A 94 -4.84 3.01 2.23
CA ARG A 94 -3.63 2.18 2.19
C ARG A 94 -2.43 2.92 1.62
N VAL A 95 -1.26 2.54 2.12
CA VAL A 95 0.05 2.94 1.57
C VAL A 95 0.49 1.80 0.65
N MET A 96 1.20 2.08 -0.43
CA MET A 96 1.83 1.04 -1.26
C MET A 96 3.35 1.10 -1.09
N LEU A 97 3.97 -0.07 -1.10
CA LEU A 97 5.41 -0.24 -1.13
C LEU A 97 5.79 -0.94 -2.44
N VAL A 98 6.71 -0.33 -3.18
CA VAL A 98 7.34 -0.93 -4.37
C VAL A 98 8.80 -1.22 -4.06
N GLY A 99 9.28 -2.40 -4.45
CA GLY A 99 10.69 -2.76 -4.38
C GLY A 99 11.32 -2.76 -5.76
N LEU A 100 12.32 -1.91 -5.98
CA LEU A 100 13.12 -1.88 -7.21
C LEU A 100 14.37 -2.72 -7.00
N GLY A 101 14.66 -3.62 -7.93
CA GLY A 101 15.84 -4.46 -7.84
C GLY A 101 16.03 -5.40 -9.00
N LYS A 102 16.85 -6.43 -8.78
CA LYS A 102 17.15 -7.44 -9.80
C LYS A 102 17.40 -8.81 -9.20
N ARG A 103 17.28 -9.83 -10.04
CA ARG A 103 17.73 -11.19 -9.72
C ARG A 103 19.23 -11.33 -9.90
N ARG A 104 19.87 -12.02 -8.97
CA ARG A 104 21.32 -12.34 -9.02
C ARG A 104 21.71 -13.17 -10.22
N ASP A 105 20.81 -14.05 -10.67
CA ASP A 105 21.03 -14.96 -11.80
C ASP A 105 20.75 -14.33 -13.18
N ARG A 106 20.40 -13.04 -13.25
CA ARG A 106 20.14 -12.30 -14.51
C ARG A 106 21.12 -11.15 -14.66
N ALA A 107 22.30 -11.43 -15.21
CA ALA A 107 23.41 -10.48 -15.33
C ALA A 107 23.06 -9.16 -16.08
N GLY A 108 22.04 -9.16 -16.96
CA GLY A 108 21.60 -7.98 -17.72
C GLY A 108 20.37 -7.26 -17.16
N GLN A 109 19.78 -7.71 -16.05
CA GLN A 109 18.59 -7.06 -15.49
C GLN A 109 18.98 -5.76 -14.77
N SER A 110 18.31 -4.66 -15.13
CA SER A 110 18.46 -3.37 -14.44
C SER A 110 18.01 -3.46 -12.97
N GLN A 111 18.66 -2.70 -12.09
CA GLN A 111 18.27 -2.54 -10.69
C GLN A 111 16.98 -1.72 -10.53
N GLU A 112 16.53 -1.07 -11.62
CA GLU A 112 15.31 -0.26 -11.66
C GLU A 112 14.04 -1.10 -11.93
N VAL A 113 14.18 -2.43 -12.08
CA VAL A 113 13.02 -3.29 -12.33
C VAL A 113 12.22 -3.48 -11.06
N GLU A 114 10.92 -3.24 -11.15
CA GLU A 114 9.97 -3.47 -10.07
C GLU A 114 9.83 -4.98 -9.78
N GLN A 115 10.22 -5.40 -8.59
CA GLN A 115 10.20 -6.81 -8.15
C GLN A 115 8.94 -7.17 -7.38
N PHE A 116 8.38 -6.21 -6.64
CA PHE A 116 7.12 -6.40 -5.94
C PHE A 116 6.40 -5.07 -5.73
N TRP A 117 5.09 -5.19 -5.58
CA TRP A 117 4.16 -4.12 -5.32
C TRP A 117 3.14 -4.60 -4.30
N ILE A 118 3.04 -3.93 -3.16
CA ILE A 118 2.13 -4.39 -2.12
C ILE A 118 1.53 -3.22 -1.36
N LYS A 119 0.22 -3.30 -1.10
CA LYS A 119 -0.46 -2.35 -0.21
C LYS A 119 -0.23 -2.76 1.25
N SER A 120 -0.27 -1.80 2.16
CA SER A 120 -0.21 -2.07 3.61
C SER A 120 -1.32 -3.03 4.02
N THR A 121 -1.05 -3.88 5.02
CA THR A 121 -2.02 -4.88 5.51
C THR A 121 -3.31 -4.24 6.03
N THR A 122 -3.20 -3.04 6.60
CA THR A 122 -4.34 -2.25 7.08
C THR A 122 -4.29 -0.82 6.52
N PRO A 123 -5.45 -0.12 6.46
CA PRO A 123 -5.47 1.32 6.24
C PRO A 123 -4.70 2.06 7.33
N VAL A 124 -3.99 3.10 6.93
CA VAL A 124 -3.20 3.97 7.80
C VAL A 124 -3.98 5.26 8.08
N PRO A 125 -4.14 5.69 9.33
CA PRO A 125 -4.88 6.91 9.66
C PRO A 125 -4.21 8.17 9.10
N ALA A 126 -4.99 9.24 8.97
CA ALA A 126 -4.50 10.57 8.64
C ALA A 126 -4.03 11.33 9.88
N GLY A 127 -3.11 12.29 9.70
CA GLY A 127 -2.78 13.34 10.67
C GLY A 127 -2.01 12.90 11.92
N GLN A 128 -1.48 11.68 11.94
CA GLN A 128 -0.61 11.20 13.01
C GLN A 128 0.40 10.21 12.45
N TRP A 129 1.51 10.00 13.18
CA TRP A 129 2.39 8.87 12.92
C TRP A 129 1.64 7.56 13.09
N ALA A 130 1.80 6.68 12.10
CA ALA A 130 1.24 5.34 12.08
C ALA A 130 2.20 4.38 11.39
N ASP A 131 2.14 3.10 11.76
CA ASP A 131 3.01 2.05 11.23
C ASP A 131 2.33 1.32 10.08
N ALA A 132 2.81 1.53 8.86
CA ALA A 132 2.37 0.82 7.67
C ALA A 132 3.15 -0.49 7.54
N VAL A 133 2.44 -1.62 7.51
CA VAL A 133 3.05 -2.97 7.54
C VAL A 133 2.91 -3.67 6.19
N PHE A 134 3.99 -4.25 5.68
CA PHE A 134 4.07 -4.86 4.35
C PHE A 134 4.78 -6.23 4.38
N PRO A 135 4.05 -7.34 4.20
CA PRO A 135 4.65 -8.66 4.01
C PRO A 135 5.18 -8.81 2.57
N ILE A 136 6.49 -8.66 2.38
CA ILE A 136 7.14 -8.72 1.07
C ILE A 136 7.71 -10.11 0.78
N LYS A 137 7.62 -10.57 -0.47
CA LYS A 137 8.23 -11.82 -0.95
C LYS A 137 8.57 -11.71 -2.43
N SER A 138 9.49 -12.54 -2.90
CA SER A 138 9.90 -12.61 -4.30
C SER A 138 10.32 -14.02 -4.69
N ALA A 139 10.70 -14.20 -5.97
CA ALA A 139 11.48 -15.36 -6.38
C ALA A 139 12.81 -15.41 -5.62
N GLU A 140 13.39 -16.61 -5.54
CA GLU A 140 14.70 -16.84 -4.94
C GLU A 140 15.78 -15.99 -5.62
N GLY A 141 16.70 -15.44 -4.83
CA GLY A 141 17.87 -14.71 -5.34
C GLY A 141 17.56 -13.33 -5.91
N VAL A 142 16.54 -12.63 -5.39
CA VAL A 142 16.27 -11.23 -5.72
C VAL A 142 16.94 -10.31 -4.70
N ASP A 143 17.59 -9.26 -5.17
CA ASP A 143 18.11 -8.18 -4.33
C ASP A 143 17.34 -6.89 -4.65
N ILE A 144 16.78 -6.28 -3.60
CA ILE A 144 16.06 -5.00 -3.67
C ILE A 144 17.03 -3.88 -3.31
N TYR A 145 17.23 -2.95 -4.24
CA TYR A 145 18.19 -1.84 -4.11
C TYR A 145 17.51 -0.55 -3.68
N SER A 146 16.21 -0.39 -3.97
CA SER A 146 15.44 0.78 -3.58
C SER A 146 14.04 0.40 -3.14
N LEU A 147 13.52 1.14 -2.17
CA LEU A 147 12.11 1.11 -1.79
C LEU A 147 11.43 2.38 -2.28
N VAL A 148 10.20 2.26 -2.75
CA VAL A 148 9.33 3.40 -3.04
C VAL A 148 8.11 3.33 -2.14
N VAL A 149 7.99 4.30 -1.23
CA VAL A 149 6.82 4.45 -0.35
C VAL A 149 5.83 5.37 -1.05
N VAL A 150 4.73 4.80 -1.51
CA VAL A 150 3.63 5.51 -2.17
C VAL A 150 2.57 5.84 -1.12
N PRO A 151 2.52 7.08 -0.63
CA PRO A 151 1.71 7.43 0.52
C PRO A 151 0.24 7.53 0.18
N HIS A 152 -0.15 7.50 -1.09
CA HIS A 152 -1.55 7.44 -1.51
C HIS A 152 -1.61 6.72 -2.86
N ALA A 153 -1.84 5.41 -2.80
CA ALA A 153 -1.83 4.50 -3.94
C ALA A 153 -3.14 4.52 -4.75
N GLU A 154 -4.00 5.46 -4.41
CA GLU A 154 -5.36 5.60 -4.92
C GLU A 154 -5.37 6.55 -6.12
N SER A 155 -6.48 6.57 -6.85
CA SER A 155 -6.62 7.40 -8.05
C SER A 155 -6.36 8.89 -7.73
N PRO A 156 -5.42 9.56 -8.41
CA PRO A 156 -5.13 10.98 -8.18
C PRO A 156 -6.22 11.90 -8.74
N HIS A 157 -7.22 11.37 -9.47
CA HIS A 157 -8.26 12.18 -10.12
C HIS A 157 -9.09 13.04 -9.15
N GLU A 158 -9.15 12.66 -7.87
CA GLU A 158 -9.85 13.42 -6.83
C GLU A 158 -8.90 14.35 -6.05
N MET A 159 -7.57 14.27 -6.28
CA MET A 159 -6.59 15.15 -5.63
C MET A 159 -6.64 16.55 -6.24
N LYS A 160 -7.19 17.50 -5.48
CA LYS A 160 -7.26 18.91 -5.88
C LYS A 160 -5.96 19.67 -5.62
N GLU A 161 -5.15 19.19 -4.70
CA GLU A 161 -3.90 19.81 -4.25
C GLU A 161 -2.84 18.76 -3.94
N ASP A 162 -1.59 19.21 -3.89
CA ASP A 162 -0.47 18.40 -3.45
C ASP A 162 -0.52 18.21 -1.93
N ALA A 163 -0.02 17.08 -1.43
CA ALA A 163 -0.01 16.75 0.00
C ALA A 163 1.41 16.54 0.49
N LEU A 164 1.74 17.12 1.65
CA LEU A 164 3.00 16.88 2.34
C LEU A 164 2.90 15.64 3.22
N VAL A 165 3.89 14.75 3.10
CA VAL A 165 3.95 13.47 3.79
C VAL A 165 5.32 13.32 4.43
N TYR A 166 5.36 12.71 5.61
CA TYR A 166 6.57 12.41 6.35
C TYR A 166 6.71 10.90 6.53
N ILE A 167 7.91 10.38 6.27
CA ILE A 167 8.25 8.96 6.34
C ILE A 167 9.47 8.81 7.24
N ASP A 168 9.46 7.79 8.09
CA ASP A 168 10.59 7.49 8.96
C ASP A 168 10.65 6.02 9.38
N ASP A 169 11.76 5.66 10.01
CA ASP A 169 11.97 4.44 10.78
C ASP A 169 11.53 3.17 10.04
N ILE A 170 12.08 2.99 8.84
CA ILE A 170 11.78 1.84 7.99
C ILE A 170 12.52 0.62 8.54
N ASN A 171 11.78 -0.38 8.98
CA ASN A 171 12.30 -1.57 9.63
C ASN A 171 11.97 -2.83 8.84
N ILE A 172 13.00 -3.62 8.54
CA ILE A 172 12.89 -4.86 7.75
C ILE A 172 13.24 -6.05 8.65
N HIS A 173 12.22 -6.80 9.07
CA HIS A 173 12.37 -7.97 9.94
C HIS A 173 11.32 -9.05 9.61
N LEU A 174 11.04 -9.97 10.53
CA LEU A 174 10.17 -11.14 10.30
C LEU A 174 8.83 -11.08 11.04
N THR A 175 8.53 -9.98 11.73
CA THR A 175 7.32 -9.87 12.58
C THR A 175 6.30 -8.97 11.91
N ASN A 176 5.01 -9.31 11.99
CA ASN A 176 3.91 -8.53 11.41
C ASN A 176 3.24 -7.57 12.41
N ALA A 177 3.66 -7.55 13.67
CA ALA A 177 3.02 -6.76 14.71
C ALA A 177 3.33 -5.26 14.53
N PRO A 178 2.32 -4.36 14.50
CA PRO A 178 2.54 -2.92 14.45
C PRO A 178 3.39 -2.44 15.64
N ARG A 179 4.26 -1.45 15.40
CA ARG A 179 5.27 -1.02 16.38
C ARG A 179 4.85 0.15 17.26
N ILE A 180 3.83 0.91 16.86
CA ILE A 180 3.35 2.07 17.63
C ILE A 180 1.89 1.93 18.04
N THR A 181 1.57 2.50 19.19
CA THR A 181 0.20 2.64 19.68
C THR A 181 -0.36 3.96 19.17
N LEU A 182 -1.45 3.90 18.42
CA LEU A 182 -2.09 5.08 17.87
C LEU A 182 -2.68 5.97 18.98
N LEU A 183 -2.65 7.29 18.78
CA LEU A 183 -3.32 8.20 19.68
C LEU A 183 -4.83 7.96 19.58
N LYS A 184 -5.47 7.79 20.74
CA LYS A 184 -6.93 7.81 20.81
C LYS A 184 -7.36 9.26 20.60
N SER A 185 -8.21 9.53 19.63
CA SER A 185 -8.86 10.84 19.53
C SER A 185 -9.60 11.13 20.83
N GLU A 186 -9.45 12.32 21.42
CA GLU A 186 -10.40 12.85 22.41
C GLU A 186 -11.73 13.13 21.70
N GLY A 187 -12.48 12.06 21.46
CA GLY A 187 -13.92 12.10 21.23
C GLY A 187 -14.57 11.62 22.51
N THR A 188 -15.58 12.37 22.96
CA THR A 188 -16.58 11.96 23.96
C THR A 188 -16.76 10.44 23.98
N ALA A 189 -16.82 9.86 25.18
CA ALA A 189 -17.09 8.44 25.40
C ALA A 189 -18.32 8.00 24.60
N LYS A 190 -18.09 7.55 23.35
CA LYS A 190 -19.07 6.80 22.59
C LYS A 190 -18.94 5.39 23.10
N LYS A 191 -19.98 4.96 23.82
CA LYS A 191 -20.29 3.54 23.97
C LYS A 191 -20.01 2.86 22.64
N LYS A 192 -19.35 1.69 22.71
CA LYS A 192 -19.07 0.78 21.60
C LYS A 192 -20.38 0.51 20.84
N ALA A 193 -20.67 1.34 19.86
CA ALA A 193 -21.72 1.18 18.87
C ALA A 193 -21.00 0.92 17.56
N HIS A 194 -21.41 -0.13 16.85
CA HIS A 194 -20.94 -0.37 15.49
C HIS A 194 -21.06 0.94 14.69
N SER A 195 -20.01 1.32 13.94
CA SER A 195 -20.16 2.36 12.94
C SER A 195 -21.32 1.95 12.02
N GLU A 196 -22.20 2.89 11.65
CA GLU A 196 -23.33 2.59 10.74
C GLU A 196 -22.87 2.10 9.36
N PHE A 197 -21.56 2.17 9.10
CA PHE A 197 -20.91 1.81 7.87
C PHE A 197 -19.68 0.92 8.10
N VAL A 198 -19.35 0.18 7.05
CA VAL A 198 -18.15 -0.65 6.86
C VAL A 198 -17.36 -0.08 5.69
N SER A 199 -16.03 -0.05 5.80
CA SER A 199 -15.16 0.32 4.70
C SER A 199 -14.77 -0.90 3.87
N VAL A 200 -14.93 -0.84 2.55
CA VAL A 200 -14.55 -1.90 1.61
C VAL A 200 -13.40 -1.42 0.72
N THR A 201 -12.33 -2.22 0.64
CA THR A 201 -11.14 -1.86 -0.13
C THR A 201 -10.62 -3.04 -0.94
N GLU A 202 -10.22 -2.79 -2.19
CA GLU A 202 -9.66 -3.81 -3.09
C GLU A 202 -8.11 -3.82 -3.05
N ALA A 203 -7.51 -5.00 -3.19
CA ALA A 203 -6.07 -5.24 -3.14
C ALA A 203 -5.57 -6.13 -4.30
N ASN A 204 -6.10 -5.94 -5.51
CA ASN A 204 -5.87 -6.87 -6.62
C ASN A 204 -4.63 -6.55 -7.45
N ARG A 205 -4.21 -7.52 -8.27
CA ARG A 205 -3.21 -7.36 -9.34
C ARG A 205 -3.80 -7.83 -10.67
N ASN A 206 -3.48 -7.17 -11.78
CA ASN A 206 -3.92 -7.53 -13.15
C ASN A 206 -5.45 -7.54 -13.38
N GLY A 207 -6.15 -6.72 -12.60
CA GLY A 207 -7.58 -6.51 -12.65
C GLY A 207 -8.01 -5.67 -11.45
N MET A 208 -9.29 -5.34 -11.38
CA MET A 208 -9.88 -4.57 -10.29
C MET A 208 -11.14 -5.25 -9.79
N VAL A 209 -11.45 -5.06 -8.51
CA VAL A 209 -12.78 -5.35 -7.97
C VAL A 209 -13.47 -4.02 -7.68
N THR A 210 -14.64 -3.82 -8.28
CA THR A 210 -15.48 -2.63 -8.10
C THR A 210 -16.73 -2.98 -7.32
N ALA A 211 -17.48 -1.97 -6.87
CA ALA A 211 -18.90 -2.14 -6.58
C ALA A 211 -19.64 -2.57 -7.85
N ALA A 212 -20.84 -3.13 -7.70
CA ALA A 212 -21.65 -3.60 -8.83
C ALA A 212 -22.02 -2.48 -9.83
N ASP A 213 -22.08 -1.23 -9.37
CA ASP A 213 -22.33 -0.04 -10.19
C ASP A 213 -21.06 0.50 -10.90
N GLY A 214 -19.91 -0.13 -10.67
CA GLY A 214 -18.62 0.28 -11.22
C GLY A 214 -17.77 1.17 -10.31
N THR A 215 -18.28 1.58 -9.14
CA THR A 215 -17.53 2.40 -8.19
C THR A 215 -16.28 1.67 -7.69
N THR A 216 -15.16 2.38 -7.59
CA THR A 216 -13.90 1.82 -7.10
C THR A 216 -13.98 1.54 -5.60
N LEU A 217 -13.39 0.42 -5.16
CA LEU A 217 -13.40 0.02 -3.75
C LEU A 217 -12.12 0.48 -3.08
N ASN A 218 -12.14 1.70 -2.55
CA ASN A 218 -11.08 2.20 -1.70
C ASN A 218 -11.66 2.90 -0.49
N ASN A 219 -11.58 2.25 0.68
CA ASN A 219 -12.25 2.73 1.89
C ASN A 219 -13.74 3.06 1.62
N HIS A 220 -14.34 2.35 0.66
CA HIS A 220 -15.68 2.66 0.16
C HIS A 220 -16.68 2.33 1.25
N LYS A 221 -17.43 3.33 1.69
CA LYS A 221 -18.35 3.21 2.84
C LYS A 221 -19.65 2.58 2.38
N VAL A 222 -19.97 1.44 2.98
CA VAL A 222 -21.21 0.69 2.73
C VAL A 222 -21.91 0.44 4.05
N ALA A 223 -23.22 0.21 4.04
CA ALA A 223 -23.98 0.03 5.27
C ALA A 223 -23.51 -1.20 6.07
N TYR A 224 -23.31 -1.03 7.38
CA TYR A 224 -22.94 -2.12 8.29
C TYR A 224 -24.02 -3.21 8.30
N GLY A 225 -23.60 -4.48 8.29
CA GLY A 225 -24.49 -5.64 8.37
C GLY A 225 -25.45 -5.77 7.19
N LYS A 226 -25.18 -5.12 6.05
CA LYS A 226 -25.94 -5.28 4.80
C LYS A 226 -25.09 -5.98 3.76
N PRO A 227 -25.67 -6.90 2.95
CA PRO A 227 -24.92 -7.53 1.87
C PRO A 227 -24.39 -6.48 0.90
N PHE A 228 -23.17 -6.68 0.40
CA PHE A 228 -22.54 -5.75 -0.54
C PHE A 228 -22.13 -6.48 -1.82
N LYS A 229 -22.56 -5.96 -2.97
CA LYS A 229 -22.33 -6.60 -4.27
C LYS A 229 -21.12 -5.98 -4.95
N VAL A 230 -20.17 -6.83 -5.35
CA VAL A 230 -18.94 -6.45 -6.04
C VAL A 230 -18.86 -7.10 -7.41
N LYS A 231 -17.99 -6.57 -8.27
CA LYS A 231 -17.75 -7.05 -9.63
C LYS A 231 -16.25 -7.17 -9.90
N MET A 232 -15.85 -8.30 -10.45
CA MET A 232 -14.49 -8.55 -10.90
C MET A 232 -14.34 -8.03 -12.32
N VAL A 233 -13.35 -7.17 -12.53
CA VAL A 233 -13.06 -6.50 -13.79
C VAL A 233 -11.62 -6.86 -14.19
N PRO A 234 -11.41 -7.95 -14.95
CA PRO A 234 -10.08 -8.31 -15.41
C PRO A 234 -9.47 -7.26 -16.34
N ALA A 235 -8.14 -7.09 -16.29
CA ALA A 235 -7.43 -6.34 -17.31
C ALA A 235 -7.43 -7.09 -18.66
N PRO A 236 -7.19 -6.41 -19.80
CA PRO A 236 -7.03 -7.07 -21.09
C PRO A 236 -6.00 -8.21 -21.04
N GLY A 237 -6.37 -9.40 -21.52
CA GLY A 237 -5.51 -10.59 -21.46
C GLY A 237 -5.56 -11.36 -20.13
N PHE A 238 -6.47 -11.02 -19.21
CA PHE A 238 -6.66 -11.73 -17.94
C PHE A 238 -8.10 -12.19 -17.75
N THR A 239 -8.27 -13.20 -16.90
CA THR A 239 -9.56 -13.64 -16.33
C THR A 239 -9.46 -13.64 -14.81
N TYR A 240 -10.58 -13.60 -14.09
CA TYR A 240 -10.57 -13.76 -12.63
C TYR A 240 -10.54 -15.25 -12.25
N GLY A 241 -9.88 -15.53 -11.13
CA GLY A 241 -9.74 -16.83 -10.49
C GLY A 241 -10.38 -16.83 -9.09
N ASP A 242 -9.75 -17.53 -8.17
CA ASP A 242 -10.14 -17.55 -6.76
C ASP A 242 -9.90 -16.18 -6.10
N PHE A 243 -10.58 -15.91 -4.99
CA PHE A 243 -10.47 -14.65 -4.27
C PHE A 243 -10.62 -14.82 -2.77
N THR A 244 -10.07 -13.89 -2.02
CA THR A 244 -10.10 -13.83 -0.57
C THR A 244 -10.80 -12.55 -0.10
N ILE A 245 -11.64 -12.71 0.92
CA ILE A 245 -12.24 -11.60 1.65
C ILE A 245 -11.72 -11.64 3.08
N THR A 246 -11.07 -10.58 3.52
CA THR A 246 -10.68 -10.39 4.92
C THR A 246 -11.63 -9.40 5.57
N HIS A 247 -12.24 -9.77 6.69
CA HIS A 247 -13.13 -8.92 7.47
C HIS A 247 -12.89 -9.14 8.97
N GLY A 248 -12.76 -8.05 9.74
CA GLY A 248 -12.29 -8.16 11.12
C GLY A 248 -10.96 -8.93 11.21
N ASP A 249 -10.93 -10.00 12.00
CA ASP A 249 -9.79 -10.91 12.15
C ASP A 249 -9.93 -12.22 11.32
N GLN A 250 -10.94 -12.31 10.46
CA GLN A 250 -11.25 -13.50 9.66
C GLN A 250 -10.82 -13.33 8.19
N THR A 251 -10.48 -14.43 7.54
CA THR A 251 -10.21 -14.49 6.10
C THR A 251 -10.98 -15.64 5.48
N GLU A 252 -11.80 -15.32 4.49
CA GLU A 252 -12.67 -16.24 3.78
C GLU A 252 -12.09 -16.45 2.37
N SER A 253 -11.78 -17.71 2.05
CA SER A 253 -11.28 -18.08 0.72
C SER A 253 -12.43 -18.59 -0.15
N LEU A 254 -12.63 -17.97 -1.29
CA LEU A 254 -13.73 -18.22 -2.21
C LEU A 254 -13.19 -18.69 -3.54
N LYS A 255 -13.86 -19.66 -4.13
CA LYS A 255 -13.47 -20.22 -5.42
C LYS A 255 -14.08 -19.42 -6.55
N LYS A 256 -13.46 -19.49 -7.73
CA LYS A 256 -14.05 -18.95 -8.96
C LYS A 256 -15.49 -19.42 -9.19
N THR A 257 -15.84 -20.63 -8.78
CA THR A 257 -17.18 -21.21 -8.92
C THR A 257 -18.25 -20.51 -8.08
N ASP A 258 -17.84 -19.75 -7.06
CA ASP A 258 -18.75 -18.98 -6.20
C ASP A 258 -19.13 -17.63 -6.82
N ILE A 259 -18.41 -17.23 -7.88
CA ILE A 259 -18.64 -16.01 -8.65
C ILE A 259 -19.73 -16.26 -9.69
N ALA A 260 -20.71 -15.36 -9.76
CA ALA A 260 -21.75 -15.43 -10.78
C ALA A 260 -21.15 -15.26 -12.19
N LYS A 261 -21.82 -15.80 -13.21
CA LYS A 261 -21.33 -15.78 -14.60
C LYS A 261 -21.07 -14.36 -15.14
N ASP A 262 -21.76 -13.35 -14.60
CA ASP A 262 -21.59 -11.94 -14.94
C ASP A 262 -20.36 -11.29 -14.25
N GLY A 263 -19.58 -12.08 -13.52
CA GLY A 263 -18.41 -11.64 -12.76
C GLY A 263 -18.76 -10.93 -11.46
N THR A 264 -19.97 -11.10 -10.94
CA THR A 264 -20.37 -10.48 -9.66
C THR A 264 -20.37 -11.46 -8.50
N TYR A 265 -20.14 -10.94 -7.29
CA TYR A 265 -20.26 -11.67 -6.05
C TYR A 265 -20.95 -10.80 -5.00
N THR A 266 -21.83 -11.40 -4.19
CA THR A 266 -22.49 -10.71 -3.08
C THR A 266 -21.85 -11.15 -1.78
N ILE A 267 -21.13 -10.22 -1.15
CA ILE A 267 -20.56 -10.39 0.18
C ILE A 267 -21.71 -10.50 1.18
N PRO A 268 -21.84 -11.61 1.94
CA PRO A 268 -22.89 -11.79 2.92
C PRO A 268 -22.87 -10.69 4.00
N ALA A 269 -24.05 -10.28 4.46
CA ALA A 269 -24.21 -9.31 5.55
C ALA A 269 -23.36 -9.62 6.79
N LYS A 270 -23.20 -10.91 7.13
CA LYS A 270 -22.42 -11.36 8.28
C LYS A 270 -20.91 -11.07 8.18
N TRP A 271 -20.39 -10.87 6.97
CA TRP A 271 -18.98 -10.51 6.73
C TRP A 271 -18.78 -8.99 6.64
N MET A 272 -19.87 -8.23 6.71
CA MET A 272 -19.88 -6.77 6.72
C MET A 272 -19.94 -6.29 8.18
N ASP A 273 -18.99 -6.78 8.98
CA ASP A 273 -18.92 -6.62 10.44
C ASP A 273 -17.72 -5.77 10.91
N GLY A 274 -16.86 -5.37 9.98
CA GLY A 274 -15.68 -4.52 10.18
C GLY A 274 -15.07 -4.16 8.82
N ASN A 275 -13.87 -3.55 8.78
CA ASN A 275 -13.22 -3.22 7.52
C ASN A 275 -13.03 -4.47 6.64
N VAL A 276 -13.47 -4.39 5.38
CA VAL A 276 -13.41 -5.48 4.41
C VAL A 276 -12.32 -5.21 3.39
N THR A 277 -11.42 -6.17 3.22
CA THR A 277 -10.43 -6.20 2.14
C THR A 277 -10.74 -7.33 1.18
N ILE A 278 -10.73 -7.05 -0.12
CA ILE A 278 -10.97 -8.02 -1.18
C ILE A 278 -9.71 -8.17 -2.02
N GLU A 279 -9.23 -9.40 -2.17
CA GLU A 279 -8.11 -9.76 -3.05
C GLU A 279 -8.55 -10.89 -3.99
N CYS A 280 -8.60 -10.60 -5.28
CA CYS A 280 -8.94 -11.50 -6.36
C CYS A 280 -7.70 -11.81 -7.18
N ILE A 281 -7.49 -13.09 -7.46
CA ILE A 281 -6.41 -13.57 -8.30
C ILE A 281 -6.84 -13.40 -9.75
N PHE A 282 -6.17 -12.53 -10.51
CA PHE A 282 -6.35 -12.45 -11.95
C PHE A 282 -5.26 -13.26 -12.67
N ILE A 283 -5.70 -14.14 -13.56
CA ILE A 283 -4.90 -15.17 -14.23
C ILE A 283 -4.80 -14.81 -15.72
N SER A 284 -3.57 -14.85 -16.25
CA SER A 284 -3.31 -14.62 -17.68
C SER A 284 -4.10 -15.60 -18.55
N THR A 285 -4.69 -15.10 -19.65
CA THR A 285 -5.38 -15.95 -20.64
C THR A 285 -4.44 -16.43 -21.74
N SER A 286 -3.27 -15.81 -21.91
CA SER A 286 -2.17 -16.37 -22.68
C SER A 286 -1.42 -17.41 -21.84
N LYS A 287 -1.27 -18.60 -22.41
CA LYS A 287 -0.40 -19.67 -21.91
C LYS A 287 1.06 -19.37 -22.25
#